data_AF-F1A070-F1
#
_entry.id   AF-F1A070-F1
#
_cell.length_a   1.000
_cell.length_b   1.000
_cell.length_c   1.000
_cell.angle_alpha   90.00
_cell.angle_beta   90.00
_cell.angle_gamma   90.00
#
_symmetry.space_group_name_H-M   'P 1'
#
loop_
_entity.id
_entity.type
_entity.pdbx_description
1 polymer ?
#
loop_
_entity_poly.entity_id
_entity_poly.type
_entity_poly.pdbx_seq_one_letter_code
_entity_poly.pdbx_strand_id
1 'polypeptide(L)'
;HPPISVRSNVVFFEPYYAGEPGRHKACWNLLEPMHRNYYQPIQFKLPSYPDTSLPITQIDEKSGIFDNERFLAYNNPQAMSKYESYRIYIHPSLGYSGNAKRFKQQPDVNEKALILDGNVYDGHLNPIYNCKICTEYYQTKSYFSANPHAKGKVLLVKNNILTRVKDGGFTLSLKPMCCSGHNSHIPLYFHFTLTNPLTNEVVLQSLINVNVKQWKKSVPNKSKKQRFE
;
A
#
# COMPACT_ATOMS: atom_id res chain seq x y z
N HIS A 1 -12.30 18.73 -6.82
CA HIS A 1 -12.01 18.93 -5.38
C HIS A 1 -10.84 18.04 -4.98
N PRO A 2 -9.90 18.51 -4.15
CA PRO A 2 -8.83 17.65 -3.62
C PRO A 2 -9.43 16.53 -2.74
N PRO A 3 -8.79 15.35 -2.67
CA PRO A 3 -9.25 14.27 -1.81
C PRO A 3 -9.21 14.67 -0.33
N ILE A 4 -10.16 14.17 0.46
CA ILE A 4 -10.18 14.36 1.91
C ILE A 4 -9.01 13.57 2.52
N SER A 5 -8.20 14.21 3.37
CA SER A 5 -7.01 13.58 3.95
C SER A 5 -7.34 12.88 5.26
N VAL A 6 -7.43 11.54 5.27
CA VAL A 6 -7.94 10.76 6.41
C VAL A 6 -6.81 10.03 7.14
N ARG A 7 -6.71 10.16 8.47
CA ARG A 7 -5.70 9.46 9.28
C ARG A 7 -6.22 8.12 9.80
N SER A 8 -5.62 6.99 9.42
CA SER A 8 -6.15 5.67 9.82
C SER A 8 -5.07 4.58 9.84
N ASN A 9 -5.27 3.56 10.68
CA ASN A 9 -4.49 2.30 10.63
C ASN A 9 -4.93 1.37 9.50
N VAL A 10 -6.10 1.64 8.92
CA VAL A 10 -6.76 0.83 7.92
C VAL A 10 -7.03 1.68 6.69
N VAL A 11 -6.83 1.10 5.51
CA VAL A 11 -6.97 1.76 4.23
C VAL A 11 -8.22 1.23 3.55
N PHE A 12 -9.14 2.11 3.18
CA PHE A 12 -10.38 1.69 2.53
C PHE A 12 -10.28 1.87 1.02
N PHE A 13 -10.67 0.83 0.31
CA PHE A 13 -10.94 0.91 -1.11
C PHE A 13 -12.28 1.60 -1.35
N GLU A 14 -12.32 2.42 -2.40
CA GLU A 14 -13.53 3.04 -2.93
C GLU A 14 -13.83 2.49 -4.33
N PRO A 15 -15.11 2.50 -4.77
CA PRO A 15 -15.47 2.16 -6.13
C PRO A 15 -14.66 2.97 -7.17
N TYR A 16 -14.17 2.28 -8.20
CA TYR A 16 -13.57 2.93 -9.34
C TYR A 16 -14.66 3.29 -10.36
N TYR A 17 -14.72 4.56 -10.76
CA TYR A 17 -15.64 5.03 -11.80
C TYR A 17 -14.83 5.32 -13.07
N ALA A 18 -15.10 4.55 -14.13
CA ALA A 18 -14.40 4.69 -15.39
C ALA A 18 -14.60 6.11 -15.99
N GLY A 19 -13.49 6.74 -16.41
CA GLY A 19 -13.49 8.07 -17.03
C GLY A 19 -12.63 9.11 -16.32
N GLU A 20 -12.26 8.89 -15.05
CA GLU A 20 -11.42 9.84 -14.29
C GLU A 20 -10.36 9.12 -13.42
N PRO A 21 -9.27 8.60 -14.02
CA PRO A 21 -8.17 8.01 -13.26
C PRO A 21 -7.62 9.01 -12.22
N GLY A 22 -7.48 8.57 -10.96
CA GLY A 22 -6.88 9.38 -9.90
C GLY A 22 -7.81 10.37 -9.19
N ARG A 23 -9.12 10.41 -9.51
CA ARG A 23 -10.10 11.09 -8.65
C ARG A 23 -10.45 10.23 -7.45
N HIS A 24 -9.70 10.45 -6.39
CA HIS A 24 -9.96 9.86 -5.09
C HIS A 24 -10.89 10.72 -4.27
N LYS A 25 -11.82 10.09 -3.54
CA LYS A 25 -12.58 10.83 -2.52
C LYS A 25 -11.73 11.02 -1.26
N ALA A 26 -10.86 10.06 -0.95
CA ALA A 26 -9.97 10.09 0.21
C ALA A 26 -8.51 9.78 -0.13
N CYS A 27 -7.61 10.41 0.61
CA CYS A 27 -6.19 10.09 0.66
C CYS A 27 -5.84 9.65 2.09
N TRP A 28 -5.43 8.40 2.25
CA TRP A 28 -5.19 7.77 3.55
C TRP A 28 -3.78 8.08 4.06
N ASN A 29 -3.69 8.79 5.18
CA ASN A 29 -2.45 8.97 5.93
C ASN A 29 -2.37 7.88 7.01
N LEU A 30 -1.39 6.99 6.89
CA LEU A 30 -1.17 5.98 7.93
C LEU A 30 -0.80 6.66 9.25
N LEU A 31 -1.35 6.17 10.38
CA LEU A 31 -1.02 6.73 11.70
C LEU A 31 0.46 6.54 12.04
N GLU A 32 1.03 5.40 11.65
CA GLU A 32 2.46 5.15 11.76
C GLU A 32 3.20 5.41 10.44
N PRO A 33 4.36 6.10 10.47
CA PRO A 33 5.14 6.32 9.27
C PRO A 33 5.70 5.00 8.72
N MET A 34 5.80 4.92 7.40
CA MET A 34 6.44 3.76 6.79
C MET A 34 7.96 3.81 6.94
N HIS A 35 8.56 2.63 7.04
CA HIS A 35 9.99 2.45 7.25
C HIS A 35 10.60 1.60 6.15
N ARG A 36 11.71 2.08 5.59
CA ARG A 36 12.35 1.43 4.44
C ARG A 36 12.99 0.07 4.73
N ASN A 37 13.26 -0.27 5.99
CA ASN A 37 14.05 -1.47 6.32
C ASN A 37 13.18 -2.74 6.48
N TYR A 38 11.93 -2.60 6.93
CA TYR A 38 11.05 -3.73 7.21
C TYR A 38 9.77 -3.65 6.39
N TYR A 39 9.10 -4.78 6.26
CA TYR A 39 7.77 -4.84 5.69
C TYR A 39 6.76 -4.45 6.78
N GLN A 40 5.78 -3.64 6.42
CA GLN A 40 4.74 -3.17 7.31
C GLN A 40 3.40 -3.72 6.85
N PRO A 41 2.63 -4.38 7.72
CA PRO A 41 1.29 -4.82 7.39
C PRO A 41 0.39 -3.60 7.24
N ILE A 42 -0.32 -3.53 6.11
CA ILE A 42 -1.39 -2.57 5.87
C ILE A 42 -2.67 -3.38 5.72
N GLN A 43 -3.65 -3.05 6.54
CA GLN A 43 -4.99 -3.62 6.46
C GLN A 43 -5.79 -2.83 5.43
N PHE A 44 -6.25 -3.52 4.40
CA PHE A 44 -7.14 -2.98 3.39
C PHE A 44 -8.57 -3.45 3.68
N LYS A 45 -9.53 -2.55 3.54
CA LYS A 45 -10.97 -2.82 3.67
C LYS A 45 -11.68 -2.54 2.35
N LEU A 46 -12.64 -3.40 2.02
CA LEU A 46 -13.44 -3.35 0.80
C LEU A 46 -14.86 -2.93 1.13
N PRO A 47 -15.56 -2.23 0.21
CA PRO A 47 -16.93 -1.79 0.46
C PRO A 47 -17.87 -2.97 0.64
N SER A 48 -18.71 -2.86 1.66
CA SER A 48 -19.63 -3.90 2.15
C SER A 48 -20.92 -3.98 1.34
N TYR A 49 -21.46 -2.86 0.86
CA TYR A 49 -22.75 -2.76 0.14
C TYR A 49 -22.70 -1.64 -0.93
N PRO A 50 -23.73 -1.40 -1.78
CA PRO A 50 -23.70 -0.39 -2.84
C PRO A 50 -23.69 1.05 -2.31
N ASP A 51 -23.61 1.25 -0.99
CA ASP A 51 -23.23 2.54 -0.45
C ASP A 51 -21.78 2.85 -0.86
N THR A 52 -21.69 3.69 -1.89
CA THR A 52 -20.43 4.14 -2.49
C THR A 52 -19.86 5.36 -1.78
N SER A 53 -20.50 5.82 -0.71
CA SER A 53 -19.98 6.90 0.10
C SER A 53 -18.76 6.43 0.90
N LEU A 54 -17.80 7.34 1.10
CA LEU A 54 -16.70 7.04 2.00
C LEU A 54 -17.27 6.87 3.41
N PRO A 55 -16.80 5.88 4.18
CA PRO A 55 -17.27 5.66 5.55
C PRO A 55 -16.83 6.77 6.50
N ILE A 56 -15.93 7.67 6.07
CA ILE A 56 -15.37 8.73 6.91
C ILE A 56 -15.56 10.06 6.18
N THR A 57 -16.51 10.85 6.67
CA THR A 57 -16.76 12.21 6.18
C THR A 57 -16.21 13.30 7.12
N GLN A 58 -15.87 12.92 8.35
CA GLN A 58 -15.29 13.79 9.38
C GLN A 58 -14.12 13.08 10.07
N ILE A 59 -13.07 13.83 10.38
CA ILE A 59 -11.81 13.32 10.94
C ILE A 59 -11.53 14.03 12.25
N ASP A 60 -11.29 13.26 13.30
CA ASP A 60 -10.75 13.76 14.55
C ASP A 60 -9.23 13.77 14.48
N GLU A 61 -8.60 14.89 14.82
CA GLU A 61 -7.15 15.06 14.68
C GLU A 61 -6.34 14.18 15.66
N LYS A 62 -6.95 13.71 16.75
CA LYS A 62 -6.32 12.89 17.80
C LYS A 62 -6.53 11.39 17.59
N SER A 63 -7.73 10.94 17.25
CA SER A 63 -8.09 9.53 17.07
C SER A 63 -8.05 9.06 15.62
N GLY A 64 -8.06 9.98 14.64
CA GLY A 64 -7.98 9.71 13.20
C GLY A 64 -9.32 9.38 12.51
N ILE A 65 -10.34 8.94 13.26
CA ILE A 65 -11.67 8.59 12.74
C ILE A 65 -12.74 9.17 13.67
N PHE A 66 -13.67 9.95 13.10
CA PHE A 66 -14.76 10.57 13.89
C PHE A 66 -16.14 9.98 13.58
N ASP A 67 -16.38 9.51 12.34
CA ASP A 67 -17.67 8.93 11.94
C ASP A 67 -17.78 7.44 12.33
N ASN A 68 -17.90 7.19 13.64
CA ASN A 68 -17.97 5.85 14.20
C ASN A 68 -19.17 5.05 13.66
N GLU A 69 -20.31 5.69 13.42
CA GLU A 69 -21.50 4.98 12.94
C GLU A 69 -21.32 4.48 11.51
N ARG A 70 -20.86 5.31 10.58
CA ARG A 70 -20.55 4.85 9.21
C ARG A 70 -19.38 3.87 9.18
N PHE A 71 -18.38 4.06 10.04
CA PHE A 71 -17.29 3.10 10.19
C PHE A 71 -17.78 1.72 10.67
N LEU A 72 -18.68 1.69 11.66
CA LEU A 72 -19.29 0.46 12.17
C LEU A 72 -20.20 -0.18 11.12
N ALA A 73 -20.98 0.61 10.38
CA ALA A 73 -21.79 0.13 9.27
C ALA A 73 -20.92 -0.52 8.18
N TYR A 74 -19.79 0.11 7.83
CA TYR A 74 -18.85 -0.41 6.84
C TYR A 74 -18.21 -1.73 7.29
N ASN A 75 -17.92 -1.86 8.60
CA ASN A 75 -17.33 -3.06 9.20
C ASN A 75 -18.34 -4.06 9.76
N ASN A 76 -19.64 -3.88 9.51
CA ASN A 76 -20.67 -4.76 10.06
C ASN A 76 -20.44 -6.19 9.52
N PRO A 77 -20.18 -7.18 10.40
CA PRO A 77 -19.93 -8.57 9.98
C PRO A 77 -21.10 -9.20 9.23
N GLN A 78 -22.32 -8.68 9.38
CA GLN A 78 -23.49 -9.13 8.63
C GLN A 78 -23.56 -8.54 7.21
N ALA A 79 -22.89 -7.41 6.97
CA ALA A 79 -22.86 -6.70 5.69
C ALA A 79 -21.63 -7.08 4.85
N MET A 80 -21.14 -8.32 4.93
CA MET A 80 -19.88 -8.73 4.29
C MET A 80 -19.81 -8.36 2.81
N SER A 81 -18.63 -7.90 2.38
CA SER A 81 -18.38 -7.42 1.02
C SER A 81 -18.69 -8.49 -0.03
N LYS A 82 -19.20 -8.07 -1.20
CA LYS A 82 -19.40 -8.94 -2.37
C LYS A 82 -18.15 -9.74 -2.79
N TYR A 83 -16.98 -9.31 -2.32
CA TYR A 83 -15.69 -9.94 -2.57
C TYR A 83 -15.25 -10.91 -1.47
N GLU A 84 -16.11 -11.28 -0.52
CA GLU A 84 -15.75 -12.19 0.55
C GLU A 84 -15.18 -13.52 0.02
N SER A 85 -14.12 -14.01 0.66
CA SER A 85 -13.34 -15.18 0.21
C SER A 85 -12.63 -15.04 -1.14
N TYR A 86 -12.73 -13.90 -1.85
CA TYR A 86 -11.98 -13.69 -3.09
C TYR A 86 -10.49 -13.71 -2.80
N ARG A 87 -9.72 -14.35 -3.69
CA ARG A 87 -8.27 -14.34 -3.61
C ARG A 87 -7.69 -13.05 -4.17
N ILE A 88 -6.62 -12.55 -3.56
CA ILE A 88 -5.91 -11.35 -4.02
C ILE A 88 -4.60 -11.76 -4.70
N TYR A 89 -4.54 -11.62 -6.01
CA TYR A 89 -3.32 -11.80 -6.81
C TYR A 89 -2.58 -10.46 -6.91
N ILE A 90 -1.25 -10.44 -6.78
CA ILE A 90 -0.49 -9.19 -7.00
C ILE A 90 -0.01 -9.16 -8.45
N HIS A 91 -0.37 -8.09 -9.14
CA HIS A 91 0.05 -7.79 -10.50
C HIS A 91 1.59 -7.64 -10.59
N PRO A 92 2.23 -8.08 -11.69
CA PRO A 92 3.69 -7.96 -11.87
C PRO A 92 4.23 -6.52 -11.86
N SER A 93 3.38 -5.50 -11.99
CA SER A 93 3.76 -4.10 -11.82
C SER A 93 4.35 -3.82 -10.43
N LEU A 94 3.91 -4.56 -9.41
CA LEU A 94 4.43 -4.51 -8.04
C LEU A 94 5.54 -5.56 -7.86
N GLY A 95 6.62 -5.17 -7.17
CA GLY A 95 7.71 -6.09 -6.90
C GLY A 95 7.37 -7.07 -5.77
N TYR A 96 7.83 -8.31 -5.87
CA TYR A 96 7.81 -9.28 -4.76
C TYR A 96 9.15 -9.29 -4.03
N SER A 97 9.15 -9.62 -2.74
CA SER A 97 10.41 -9.88 -2.01
C SER A 97 11.17 -11.05 -2.65
N GLY A 98 12.51 -10.95 -2.70
CA GLY A 98 13.36 -11.92 -3.38
C GLY A 98 13.19 -13.37 -2.91
N ASN A 99 12.82 -13.60 -1.64
CA ASN A 99 12.65 -14.96 -1.12
C ASN A 99 11.21 -15.49 -1.22
N ALA A 100 10.27 -14.71 -1.75
CA ALA A 100 8.88 -15.15 -1.90
C ALA A 100 8.75 -16.06 -3.13
N LYS A 101 8.34 -17.31 -2.92
CA LYS A 101 7.91 -18.17 -4.03
C LYS A 101 6.66 -17.54 -4.65
N ARG A 102 6.75 -17.11 -5.91
CA ARG A 102 5.62 -16.55 -6.63
C ARG A 102 4.58 -17.66 -6.88
N PHE A 103 3.49 -17.64 -6.13
CA PHE A 103 2.39 -18.59 -6.29
C PHE A 103 1.48 -18.08 -7.39
N LYS A 104 1.68 -18.59 -8.62
CA LYS A 104 0.95 -18.23 -9.86
C LYS A 104 0.92 -16.72 -10.18
N GLN A 105 0.95 -16.38 -11.48
CA GLN A 105 0.90 -14.97 -11.88
C GLN A 105 -0.53 -14.46 -12.07
N GLN A 106 -1.44 -15.38 -12.36
CA GLN A 106 -2.81 -15.10 -12.75
C GLN A 106 -3.74 -16.09 -12.06
N PRO A 107 -5.01 -15.69 -11.80
CA PRO A 107 -6.03 -16.60 -11.32
C PRO A 107 -6.33 -17.71 -12.34
N ASP A 108 -6.80 -18.84 -11.85
CA ASP A 108 -7.34 -19.89 -12.71
C ASP A 108 -8.68 -19.43 -13.31
N VAL A 109 -9.09 -20.03 -14.43
CA VAL A 109 -10.37 -19.71 -15.09
C VAL A 109 -11.53 -19.89 -14.09
N ASN A 110 -12.39 -18.88 -13.99
CA ASN A 110 -13.52 -18.82 -13.05
C ASN A 110 -13.15 -18.79 -11.56
N GLU A 111 -11.89 -18.61 -11.18
CA GLU A 111 -11.51 -18.40 -9.79
C GLU A 111 -12.09 -17.06 -9.28
N LYS A 112 -12.71 -17.08 -8.10
CA LYS A 112 -13.13 -15.86 -7.41
C LYS A 112 -11.90 -15.09 -6.94
N ALA A 113 -11.47 -14.14 -7.75
CA ALA A 113 -10.22 -13.43 -7.54
C ALA A 113 -10.32 -11.95 -7.93
N LEU A 114 -9.44 -11.16 -7.32
CA LEU A 114 -9.12 -9.80 -7.74
C LEU A 114 -7.62 -9.71 -7.96
N ILE A 115 -7.21 -8.88 -8.92
CA ILE A 115 -5.82 -8.56 -9.17
C ILE A 115 -5.52 -7.19 -8.58
N LEU A 116 -4.65 -7.14 -7.59
CA LEU A 116 -4.12 -5.91 -7.02
C LEU A 116 -2.95 -5.40 -7.85
N ASP A 117 -3.10 -4.21 -8.40
CA ASP A 117 -2.02 -3.40 -8.96
C ASP A 117 -1.71 -2.24 -8.01
N GLY A 118 -0.51 -1.67 -8.11
CA GLY A 118 -0.18 -0.44 -7.43
C GLY A 118 0.98 0.31 -8.08
N ASN A 119 0.87 1.63 -8.02
CA ASN A 119 1.87 2.57 -8.52
C ASN A 119 2.21 3.58 -7.42
N VAL A 120 3.41 4.15 -7.50
CA VAL A 120 3.87 5.18 -6.58
C VAL A 120 3.99 6.49 -7.33
N TYR A 121 3.45 7.56 -6.78
CA TYR A 121 3.42 8.90 -7.39
C TYR A 121 3.98 9.97 -6.46
N ASP A 122 4.35 11.11 -7.04
CA ASP A 122 4.65 12.36 -6.31
C ASP A 122 3.38 13.18 -6.05
N GLY A 123 3.53 14.36 -5.43
CA GLY A 123 2.43 15.29 -5.16
C GLY A 123 1.76 15.90 -6.40
N HIS A 124 2.33 15.69 -7.59
CA HIS A 124 1.78 16.09 -8.88
C HIS A 124 1.24 14.89 -9.68
N LEU A 125 1.13 13.71 -9.06
CA LEU A 125 0.71 12.45 -9.68
C LEU A 125 1.65 11.95 -10.79
N ASN A 126 2.92 12.37 -10.79
CA ASN A 126 3.93 11.79 -11.66
C ASN A 126 4.44 10.46 -11.08
N PRO A 127 4.59 9.40 -11.90
CA PRO A 127 5.08 8.12 -11.42
C PRO A 127 6.51 8.23 -10.91
N ILE A 128 6.74 7.71 -9.71
CA ILE A 128 8.06 7.65 -9.06
C ILE A 128 8.65 6.26 -9.28
N TYR A 129 9.91 6.26 -9.71
CA TYR A 129 10.74 5.05 -9.86
C TYR A 129 11.81 5.01 -8.78
N ASN A 130 12.39 3.82 -8.57
CA ASN A 130 13.44 3.65 -7.58
C ASN A 130 14.68 4.46 -7.99
N CYS A 131 15.18 5.34 -7.11
CA CYS A 131 16.37 6.13 -7.44
C CYS A 131 17.62 5.24 -7.54
N LYS A 132 18.63 5.71 -8.28
CA LYS A 132 19.88 4.95 -8.51
C LYS A 132 20.54 4.49 -7.20
N ILE A 133 20.64 5.39 -6.22
CA ILE A 133 21.27 5.12 -4.92
C ILE A 133 20.54 4.00 -4.17
N CYS A 134 19.21 4.03 -4.15
CA CYS A 134 18.41 3.00 -3.52
C CYS A 134 18.52 1.68 -4.28
N THR A 135 18.48 1.71 -5.61
CA THR A 135 18.63 0.51 -6.45
C THR A 135 19.97 -0.17 -6.19
N GLU A 136 21.07 0.58 -6.17
CA GLU A 136 22.41 0.07 -5.84
C GLU A 136 22.45 -0.51 -4.43
N TYR A 137 21.91 0.19 -3.43
CA TYR A 137 21.83 -0.32 -2.07
C TYR A 137 21.14 -1.69 -1.99
N TYR A 138 19.95 -1.85 -2.60
CA TYR A 138 19.23 -3.12 -2.58
C TYR A 138 19.90 -4.20 -3.45
N GLN A 139 20.59 -3.82 -4.52
CA GLN A 139 21.44 -4.72 -5.30
C GLN A 139 22.57 -5.31 -4.43
N THR A 140 23.26 -4.51 -3.63
CA THR A 140 24.32 -5.00 -2.71
C THR A 140 23.79 -5.93 -1.61
N LYS A 141 22.48 -5.88 -1.34
CA LYS A 141 21.79 -6.75 -0.39
C LYS A 141 21.13 -7.96 -1.06
N SER A 142 21.41 -8.20 -2.35
CA SER A 142 20.90 -9.33 -3.14
C SER A 142 19.37 -9.40 -3.21
N TYR A 143 18.67 -8.27 -3.03
CA TYR A 143 17.19 -8.25 -3.05
C TYR A 143 16.60 -8.65 -4.41
N PHE A 144 17.36 -8.42 -5.49
CA PHE A 144 16.92 -8.70 -6.86
C PHE A 144 17.40 -10.05 -7.39
N SER A 145 18.27 -10.76 -6.67
CA SER A 145 18.91 -11.99 -7.17
C SER A 145 17.88 -13.09 -7.47
N ALA A 146 16.88 -13.25 -6.62
CA ALA A 146 15.81 -14.24 -6.81
C ALA A 146 14.53 -13.64 -7.44
N ASN A 147 14.47 -12.31 -7.61
CA ASN A 147 13.38 -11.65 -8.33
C ASN A 147 13.86 -10.40 -9.08
N PRO A 148 14.44 -10.56 -10.29
CA PRO A 148 14.98 -9.45 -11.06
C PRO A 148 13.94 -8.38 -11.43
N HIS A 149 12.66 -8.76 -11.56
CA HIS A 149 11.55 -7.85 -11.90
C HIS A 149 11.25 -6.81 -10.81
N ALA A 150 11.73 -7.02 -9.58
CA ALA A 150 11.63 -6.03 -8.51
C ALA A 150 12.59 -4.85 -8.68
N LYS A 151 13.60 -4.96 -9.56
CA LYS A 151 14.55 -3.88 -9.84
C LYS A 151 13.83 -2.68 -10.46
N GLY A 152 14.13 -1.47 -9.96
CA GLY A 152 13.48 -0.23 -10.39
C GLY A 152 12.10 0.03 -9.75
N LYS A 153 11.51 -0.95 -9.06
CA LYS A 153 10.23 -0.79 -8.36
C LYS A 153 10.42 -0.04 -7.03
N VAL A 154 9.47 0.84 -6.71
CA VAL A 154 9.50 1.63 -5.46
C VAL A 154 8.82 0.91 -4.30
N LEU A 155 7.90 -0.01 -4.58
CA LEU A 155 7.13 -0.72 -3.58
C LEU A 155 7.27 -2.23 -3.77
N LEU A 156 7.52 -2.95 -2.67
CA LEU A 156 7.52 -4.41 -2.64
C LEU A 156 6.41 -4.97 -1.75
N VAL A 157 5.92 -6.14 -2.13
CA VAL A 157 5.04 -6.99 -1.32
C VAL A 157 5.84 -8.17 -0.77
N LYS A 158 5.72 -8.46 0.54
CA LYS A 158 6.47 -9.55 1.18
C LYS A 158 6.06 -10.91 0.63
N ASN A 159 4.76 -11.18 0.64
CA ASN A 159 4.12 -12.43 0.25
C ASN A 159 2.59 -12.20 0.20
N ASN A 160 1.90 -12.79 -0.77
CA ASN A 160 0.43 -12.79 -0.87
C ASN A 160 -0.15 -14.20 -1.10
N ILE A 161 0.65 -15.27 -1.01
CA ILE A 161 0.30 -16.63 -1.46
C ILE A 161 -1.07 -17.08 -0.93
N LEU A 162 -1.45 -16.67 0.28
CA LEU A 162 -2.72 -17.04 0.92
C LEU A 162 -3.64 -15.83 1.17
N THR A 163 -3.37 -14.68 0.55
CA THR A 163 -4.18 -13.49 0.77
C THR A 163 -5.55 -13.67 0.14
N ARG A 164 -6.57 -13.72 1.00
CA ARG A 164 -7.98 -13.71 0.64
C ARG A 164 -8.69 -12.61 1.41
N VAL A 165 -9.79 -12.13 0.86
CA VAL A 165 -10.71 -11.27 1.59
C VAL A 165 -11.34 -12.08 2.73
N LYS A 166 -11.23 -11.55 3.94
CA LYS A 166 -11.84 -12.05 5.17
C LYS A 166 -12.38 -10.86 5.95
N ASP A 167 -13.59 -10.97 6.47
CA ASP A 167 -14.22 -9.92 7.26
C ASP A 167 -14.23 -8.56 6.51
N GLY A 168 -14.54 -8.63 5.20
CA GLY A 168 -14.60 -7.46 4.33
C GLY A 168 -13.25 -6.79 4.04
N GLY A 169 -12.12 -7.45 4.34
CA GLY A 169 -10.80 -6.87 4.08
C GLY A 169 -9.70 -7.89 3.88
N PHE A 170 -8.48 -7.43 3.66
CA PHE A 170 -7.29 -8.27 3.60
C PHE A 170 -6.07 -7.49 4.08
N THR A 171 -5.01 -8.19 4.47
CA THR A 171 -3.76 -7.55 4.90
C THR A 171 -2.65 -7.85 3.91
N LEU A 172 -1.88 -6.82 3.55
CA LEU A 172 -0.65 -6.97 2.78
C LEU A 172 0.52 -6.32 3.50
N SER A 173 1.63 -7.04 3.52
CA SER A 173 2.90 -6.54 4.04
C SER A 173 3.66 -5.82 2.93
N LEU A 174 3.75 -4.50 3.02
CA LEU A 174 4.36 -3.62 2.04
C LEU A 174 5.70 -3.06 2.52
N LYS A 175 6.64 -2.86 1.61
CA LYS A 175 7.96 -2.26 1.92
C LYS A 175 8.33 -1.21 0.86
N PRO A 176 8.47 0.07 1.23
CA PRO A 176 9.02 1.06 0.34
C PRO A 176 10.53 0.83 0.16
N MET A 177 10.96 0.87 -1.10
CA MET A 177 12.34 0.68 -1.54
C MET A 177 13.00 2.00 -1.92
N CYS A 178 12.30 3.11 -1.82
CA CYS A 178 12.89 4.43 -1.94
C CYS A 178 12.57 5.23 -0.67
N CYS A 179 13.53 6.01 -0.19
CA CYS A 179 13.33 6.90 0.95
C CYS A 179 13.21 8.35 0.51
N SER A 180 12.41 9.09 1.27
CA SER A 180 12.14 10.51 1.12
C SER A 180 13.37 11.43 1.07
N GLY A 181 14.54 11.00 1.56
CA GLY A 181 15.74 11.84 1.55
C GLY A 181 16.56 11.80 0.25
N HIS A 182 16.25 10.89 -0.68
CA HIS A 182 16.92 10.83 -1.99
C HIS A 182 16.03 11.30 -3.15
N ASN A 183 14.72 11.36 -2.92
CA ASN A 183 13.76 11.97 -3.82
C ASN A 183 13.24 13.22 -3.11
N SER A 184 13.42 14.41 -3.69
CA SER A 184 12.80 15.65 -3.19
C SER A 184 11.26 15.60 -3.15
N HIS A 185 10.68 14.56 -3.74
CA HIS A 185 9.26 14.28 -3.83
C HIS A 185 8.75 13.65 -2.51
N ILE A 186 8.47 14.51 -1.54
CA ILE A 186 7.72 14.18 -0.33
C ILE A 186 6.41 14.96 -0.39
N PRO A 187 5.27 14.32 -0.07
CA PRO A 187 5.09 12.90 0.27
C PRO A 187 5.03 11.96 -0.95
N LEU A 188 5.21 10.65 -0.70
CA LEU A 188 4.95 9.62 -1.71
C LEU A 188 3.48 9.21 -1.65
N TYR A 189 2.88 8.97 -2.80
CA TYR A 189 1.49 8.53 -2.90
C TYR A 189 1.43 7.11 -3.47
N PHE A 190 0.91 6.16 -2.70
CA PHE A 190 0.69 4.79 -3.16
C PHE A 190 -0.74 4.67 -3.64
N HIS A 191 -0.91 4.51 -4.94
CA HIS A 191 -2.19 4.27 -5.56
C HIS A 191 -2.33 2.77 -5.80
N PHE A 192 -3.39 2.18 -5.31
CA PHE A 192 -3.72 0.77 -5.53
C PHE A 192 -5.03 0.65 -6.28
N THR A 193 -5.11 -0.36 -7.13
CA THR A 193 -6.33 -0.72 -7.84
C THR A 193 -6.59 -2.21 -7.71
N LEU A 194 -7.86 -2.59 -7.65
CA LEU A 194 -8.29 -3.98 -7.74
C LEU A 194 -9.05 -4.16 -9.05
N THR A 195 -8.57 -5.08 -9.87
CA THR A 195 -9.12 -5.41 -11.19
C THR A 195 -9.86 -6.74 -11.12
N ASN A 196 -11.03 -6.79 -11.75
CA ASN A 196 -11.74 -8.04 -11.98
C ASN A 196 -11.07 -8.78 -13.16
N PRO A 197 -10.49 -9.98 -12.95
CA PRO A 197 -9.77 -10.70 -14.00
C PRO A 197 -10.68 -11.18 -15.14
N LEU A 198 -11.99 -11.31 -14.92
CA LEU A 198 -12.93 -11.77 -15.94
C LEU A 198 -13.31 -10.64 -16.93
N THR A 199 -13.52 -9.43 -16.43
CA THR A 199 -13.89 -8.27 -17.26
C THR A 199 -12.68 -7.41 -17.63
N ASN A 200 -11.54 -7.62 -16.96
CA ASN A 200 -10.34 -6.79 -17.02
C ASN A 200 -10.58 -5.31 -16.63
N GLU A 201 -11.66 -5.04 -15.88
CA GLU A 201 -12.00 -3.70 -15.42
C GLU A 201 -11.50 -3.47 -14.01
N VAL A 202 -10.96 -2.28 -13.77
CA VAL A 202 -10.69 -1.81 -12.40
C VAL A 202 -12.03 -1.59 -11.71
N VAL A 203 -12.24 -2.28 -10.59
CA VAL A 203 -13.50 -2.23 -9.83
C VAL A 203 -13.37 -1.40 -8.55
N LEU A 204 -12.17 -1.31 -7.99
CA LEU A 204 -11.89 -0.52 -6.79
C LEU A 204 -10.53 0.16 -6.88
N GLN A 205 -10.40 1.28 -6.17
CA GLN A 205 -9.14 2.02 -6.04
C GLN A 205 -8.92 2.53 -4.61
N SER A 206 -7.68 2.88 -4.28
CA SER A 206 -7.32 3.49 -3.00
C SER A 206 -6.04 4.31 -3.14
N LEU A 207 -5.95 5.42 -2.41
CA LEU A 207 -4.76 6.29 -2.36
C LEU A 207 -4.23 6.41 -0.93
N ILE A 208 -2.96 6.10 -0.72
CA ILE A 208 -2.27 6.27 0.56
C ILE A 208 -1.18 7.35 0.40
N ASN A 209 -1.12 8.30 1.31
CA ASN A 209 0.00 9.21 1.46
C ASN A 209 0.96 8.66 2.50
N VAL A 210 2.23 8.53 2.10
CA VAL A 210 3.28 7.89 2.89
C VAL A 210 4.50 8.80 3.00
N ASN A 211 4.85 9.12 4.23
CA ASN A 211 6.14 9.70 4.59
C ASN A 211 7.13 8.59 4.99
N VAL A 212 8.11 8.31 4.14
CA VAL A 212 9.11 7.25 4.38
C VAL A 212 10.33 7.84 5.09
N LYS A 213 10.39 7.71 6.42
CA LYS A 213 11.53 8.22 7.20
C LYS A 213 12.84 7.54 6.76
N GLN A 214 13.84 8.34 6.39
CA GLN A 214 15.22 7.88 6.30
C GLN A 214 15.81 7.86 7.71
N TRP A 215 16.09 6.69 8.26
CA TRP A 215 16.94 6.66 9.46
C TRP A 215 18.35 7.09 9.05
N LYS A 216 18.80 8.26 9.54
CA LYS A 216 20.23 8.57 9.56
C LYS A 216 20.90 7.42 10.31
N LYS A 217 21.99 6.85 9.77
CA LYS A 217 22.86 6.00 10.59
C LYS A 217 23.16 6.82 11.84
N SER A 218 22.89 6.28 13.02
CA SER A 218 23.44 6.81 14.26
C SER A 218 24.94 6.95 14.01
N VAL A 219 25.43 8.18 13.91
CA VAL A 219 26.87 8.42 13.88
C VAL A 219 27.38 7.76 15.16
N PRO A 220 28.28 6.77 15.09
CA PRO A 220 28.86 6.21 16.30
C PRO A 220 29.43 7.39 17.06
N ASN A 221 28.85 7.69 18.23
CA ASN A 221 29.36 8.75 19.06
C ASN A 221 30.74 8.25 19.48
N LYS A 222 31.79 8.69 18.79
CA LYS A 222 33.18 8.53 19.22
C LYS A 222 33.36 9.47 20.42
N SER A 223 32.62 9.24 21.49
CA SER A 223 33.02 9.71 22.81
C SER A 223 34.29 8.94 23.12
N LYS A 224 35.43 9.58 22.84
CA LYS A 224 36.75 9.18 23.34
C LYS A 224 36.57 8.86 24.82
N LYS A 225 36.63 7.58 25.19
CA LYS A 225 36.99 7.21 26.56
C LYS A 225 38.43 7.69 26.73
N GLN A 226 38.61 8.90 27.25
CA GLN A 226 39.87 9.26 27.89
C GLN A 226 40.06 8.23 29.01
N ARG A 227 41.03 7.33 28.84
CA ARG A 227 41.62 6.64 29.98
C ARG A 227 42.33 7.73 30.76
N PHE A 228 41.86 7.98 31.97
CA PHE A 228 42.68 8.64 32.98
C PHE A 228 43.69 7.59 33.44
N GLU A 229 44.97 7.86 33.15
CA GLU A 229 46.10 7.32 33.91
C GLU A 229 46.28 8.15 35.18
#